data_AF-A0A523STY8-F1
#
_entry.id   AF-A0A523STY8-F1
#
_cell.length_a   1.000
_cell.length_b   1.000
_cell.length_c   1.000
_cell.angle_alpha   90.00
_cell.angle_beta   90.00
_cell.angle_gamma   90.00
#
_symmetry.space_group_name_H-M   'P 1'
#
loop_
_entity.id
_entity.type
_entity.pdbx_description
1 polymer ?
#
loop_
_entity_poly.entity_id
_entity_poly.type
_entity_poly.pdbx_seq_one_letter_code
_entity_poly.pdbx_strand_id
1 'polypeptide(L)'
;MDWSDRNFERFEDFDSEVWDEEQWEKFMEEADRRVEDYLKLIEEELKHRKKNKSNFDDDEMEKNKETVAEMSESDYAYGDNEERENTDAFLDNQEKAESFRTLPVWKVAYDFGFAAHDFVEKYYPGDYVPPEILILCRNCFIIAAKIAGGHAMGYDKDVLEGNIAYCKRGLKAAENCLEALERLRIKIKATPELLKLYGFSLRTRNAVREWIIDLRRRIWWR
;
A
#
# COMPACT_ATOMS: atom_id res chain seq x y z
N MET A 1 60.58 11.63 -15.93
CA MET A 1 59.15 11.74 -16.25
C MET A 1 58.41 11.50 -14.97
N ASP A 2 58.10 12.61 -14.32
CA ASP A 2 57.49 12.72 -13.01
C ASP A 2 55.97 12.73 -13.20
N TRP A 3 55.26 11.88 -12.46
CA TRP A 3 53.79 11.69 -12.53
C TRP A 3 53.06 12.54 -11.48
N SER A 4 53.68 13.62 -11.01
CA SER A 4 53.19 14.45 -9.91
C SER A 4 52.18 15.54 -10.30
N ASP A 5 51.92 15.78 -11.58
CA ASP A 5 50.94 16.78 -12.05
C ASP A 5 49.64 16.14 -12.55
N ARG A 6 48.95 15.41 -11.67
CA ARG A 6 47.49 15.29 -11.80
C ARG A 6 46.86 16.16 -10.76
N ASN A 7 46.45 17.36 -11.19
CA ASN A 7 45.33 18.10 -10.63
C ASN A 7 44.19 17.11 -10.42
N PHE A 8 44.13 16.53 -9.23
CA PHE A 8 42.91 15.97 -8.69
C PHE A 8 42.09 17.20 -8.33
N GLU A 9 41.47 17.80 -9.34
CA GLU A 9 40.27 18.60 -9.15
C GLU A 9 39.35 17.70 -8.35
N ARG A 10 39.34 17.97 -7.04
CA ARG A 10 38.36 17.48 -6.10
C ARG A 10 37.05 17.78 -6.79
N PHE A 11 36.42 16.74 -7.35
CA PHE A 11 35.05 16.82 -7.83
C PHE A 11 34.30 17.43 -6.65
N GLU A 12 33.94 18.70 -6.79
CA GLU A 12 33.02 19.36 -5.89
C GLU A 12 31.84 18.43 -5.78
N ASP A 13 31.52 18.08 -4.53
CA ASP A 13 30.37 17.28 -4.16
C ASP A 13 29.21 17.71 -5.06
N PHE A 14 28.84 16.84 -6.00
CA PHE A 14 27.48 16.83 -6.49
C PHE A 14 26.66 16.47 -5.25
N ASP A 15 26.37 17.46 -4.43
CA ASP A 15 25.37 17.40 -3.39
C ASP A 15 24.13 16.92 -4.13
N SER A 16 23.84 15.63 -4.01
CA SER A 16 22.60 15.05 -4.47
C SER A 16 21.51 15.85 -3.78
N GLU A 17 20.84 16.71 -4.54
CA GLU A 17 19.83 17.63 -4.03
C GLU A 17 18.88 16.87 -3.10
N VAL A 18 18.87 17.21 -1.81
CA VAL A 18 18.00 16.57 -0.83
C VAL A 18 16.59 17.08 -1.06
N TRP A 19 15.72 16.19 -1.53
CA TRP A 19 14.34 16.55 -1.88
C TRP A 19 13.49 16.83 -0.64
N ASP A 20 12.68 17.87 -0.74
CA ASP A 20 11.66 18.17 0.26
C ASP A 20 10.40 17.29 0.15
N GLU A 21 9.54 17.34 1.17
CA GLU A 21 8.26 16.62 1.19
C GLU A 21 7.37 16.92 -0.04
N GLU A 22 7.46 18.11 -0.64
CA GLU A 22 6.62 18.51 -1.78
C GLU A 22 7.17 17.95 -3.09
N GLN A 23 8.49 17.98 -3.27
CA GLN A 23 9.18 17.35 -4.39
C GLN A 23 8.94 15.84 -4.39
N TRP A 24 9.04 15.19 -3.23
CA TRP A 24 8.68 13.78 -3.07
C TRP A 24 7.22 13.48 -3.42
N GLU A 25 6.28 14.32 -2.97
CA GLU A 25 4.87 14.14 -3.29
C GLU A 25 4.61 14.23 -4.80
N LYS A 26 5.17 15.24 -5.47
CA LYS A 26 5.03 15.41 -6.93
C LYS A 26 5.59 14.22 -7.70
N PHE A 27 6.78 13.73 -7.31
CA PHE A 27 7.38 12.55 -7.91
C PHE A 27 6.49 11.31 -7.75
N MET A 28 5.93 11.11 -6.56
CA MET A 28 5.05 9.98 -6.30
C MET A 28 3.70 10.11 -7.00
N GLU A 29 3.13 11.31 -7.13
CA GLU A 29 1.92 11.57 -7.92
C GLU A 29 2.13 11.25 -9.41
N GLU A 30 3.31 11.57 -9.95
CA GLU A 30 3.70 11.16 -11.30
C GLU A 30 3.82 9.64 -11.44
N ALA A 31 4.38 8.97 -10.44
CA ALA A 31 4.44 7.51 -10.42
C ALA A 31 3.05 6.88 -10.39
N ASP A 32 2.14 7.39 -9.55
CA ASP A 32 0.76 6.92 -9.47
C ASP A 32 0.02 7.09 -10.80
N ARG A 33 0.18 8.25 -11.47
CA ARG A 33 -0.41 8.50 -12.81
C ARG A 33 0.07 7.48 -13.85
N ARG A 34 1.37 7.16 -13.87
CA ARG A 34 1.91 6.13 -14.77
C ARG A 34 1.30 4.76 -14.48
N VAL A 35 1.17 4.38 -13.22
CA VAL A 35 0.53 3.11 -12.82
C VAL A 35 -0.93 3.06 -13.29
N GLU A 36 -1.69 4.14 -13.12
CA GLU A 36 -3.07 4.22 -13.60
C GLU A 36 -3.17 4.05 -15.12
N ASP A 37 -2.25 4.64 -15.88
CA ASP A 37 -2.22 4.46 -17.33
C ASP A 37 -1.89 3.03 -17.75
N TYR A 38 -0.96 2.35 -17.05
CA TYR A 38 -0.70 0.93 -17.27
C TYR A 38 -1.90 0.04 -16.93
N LEU A 39 -2.60 0.32 -15.83
CA LEU A 39 -3.80 -0.44 -15.45
C LEU A 39 -4.91 -0.30 -16.49
N LYS A 40 -5.10 0.89 -17.10
CA LYS A 40 -6.04 1.08 -18.21
C LYS A 40 -5.69 0.22 -19.42
N LEU A 41 -4.41 0.18 -19.81
CA LEU A 41 -3.94 -0.65 -20.92
C LEU A 41 -4.21 -2.14 -20.66
N ILE A 42 -3.93 -2.63 -19.46
CA ILE A 42 -4.23 -4.01 -19.06
C ILE A 42 -5.74 -4.28 -19.15
N GLU A 43 -6.58 -3.34 -18.68
CA GLU A 43 -8.03 -3.49 -18.74
C GLU A 43 -8.56 -3.57 -20.20
N GLU A 44 -8.01 -2.74 -21.09
CA GLU A 44 -8.32 -2.76 -22.52
C GLU A 44 -7.93 -4.08 -23.18
N GLU A 45 -6.71 -4.58 -22.91
CA GLU A 45 -6.26 -5.89 -23.41
C GLU A 45 -7.16 -7.03 -22.92
N LEU A 46 -7.55 -7.02 -21.65
CA LEU A 46 -8.46 -8.02 -21.09
C LEU A 46 -9.85 -7.96 -21.73
N LYS A 47 -10.37 -6.76 -22.05
CA LYS A 47 -11.62 -6.58 -22.80
C LYS A 47 -11.50 -7.14 -24.21
N HIS A 48 -10.41 -6.85 -24.92
CA HIS A 48 -10.16 -7.40 -26.25
C HIS A 48 -10.06 -8.93 -26.25
N ARG A 49 -9.38 -9.51 -25.26
CA ARG A 49 -9.26 -10.97 -25.11
C ARG A 49 -10.61 -11.64 -24.84
N LYS A 50 -11.46 -11.04 -23.99
CA LYS A 50 -12.83 -11.53 -23.74
C LYS A 50 -13.71 -11.43 -24.99
N LYS A 51 -13.63 -10.32 -25.74
CA LYS A 51 -14.37 -10.12 -27.00
C LYS A 51 -13.93 -11.10 -28.09
N ASN A 52 -12.64 -11.38 -28.21
CA ASN A 52 -12.14 -12.36 -29.18
C ASN A 52 -12.50 -13.80 -28.80
N LYS A 53 -12.65 -14.10 -27.51
CA LYS A 53 -13.10 -15.43 -27.04
C LYS A 53 -14.59 -15.66 -27.27
N SER A 54 -15.44 -14.62 -27.25
CA SER A 54 -16.86 -14.76 -27.59
C SER A 54 -17.14 -14.86 -29.11
N ASN A 55 -16.12 -14.79 -29.97
CA ASN A 55 -16.24 -15.00 -31.41
C ASN A 55 -15.91 -16.44 -31.84
N PHE A 56 -15.61 -17.34 -30.88
CA PHE A 56 -15.17 -18.72 -31.14
C PHE A 56 -16.06 -19.80 -30.49
N ASP A 57 -17.18 -19.42 -29.88
CA ASP A 57 -18.11 -20.37 -29.26
C ASP A 57 -19.49 -20.26 -29.91
N ASP A 58 -19.67 -20.94 -31.04
CA ASP A 58 -21.00 -21.38 -31.50
C ASP A 58 -21.00 -22.73 -32.26
N ASP A 59 -19.90 -23.52 -32.29
CA ASP A 59 -19.93 -24.79 -33.05
C ASP A 59 -19.06 -25.99 -32.59
N GLU A 60 -18.28 -25.94 -31.50
CA GLU A 60 -17.44 -27.11 -31.12
C GLU A 60 -17.31 -27.37 -29.60
N MET A 61 -18.42 -27.47 -28.86
CA MET A 61 -18.37 -27.91 -27.45
C MET A 61 -19.29 -29.09 -27.08
N GLU A 62 -19.59 -29.97 -28.05
CA GLU A 62 -20.34 -31.21 -27.79
C GLU A 62 -19.57 -32.50 -28.13
N LYS A 63 -18.22 -32.51 -28.05
CA LYS A 63 -17.44 -33.74 -28.32
C LYS A 63 -16.28 -34.10 -27.39
N ASN A 64 -16.10 -33.42 -26.26
CA ASN A 64 -15.02 -33.77 -25.31
C ASN A 64 -15.48 -33.89 -23.85
N LYS A 65 -16.64 -34.51 -23.61
CA LYS A 65 -17.16 -34.79 -22.25
C LYS A 65 -16.76 -36.15 -21.67
N GLU A 66 -15.90 -36.92 -22.35
CA GLU A 66 -15.49 -38.26 -21.87
C GLU A 66 -13.97 -38.42 -21.84
N THR A 67 -13.21 -37.60 -21.10
CA THR A 67 -11.81 -38.00 -20.74
C THR A 67 -11.12 -37.26 -19.58
N VAL A 68 -11.79 -36.50 -18.71
CA VAL A 68 -11.09 -35.85 -17.58
C VAL A 68 -11.91 -35.89 -16.28
N ALA A 69 -12.48 -37.06 -15.98
CA ALA A 69 -13.16 -37.34 -14.71
C ALA A 69 -12.28 -38.03 -13.67
N GLU A 70 -10.99 -38.25 -13.96
CA GLU A 70 -10.06 -38.89 -13.03
C GLU A 70 -8.66 -38.24 -13.11
N MET A 71 -8.42 -37.19 -12.32
CA MET A 71 -7.12 -36.99 -11.69
C MET A 71 -7.25 -36.02 -10.51
N SER A 72 -7.43 -36.60 -9.33
CA SER A 72 -7.25 -35.95 -8.05
C SER A 72 -5.78 -35.64 -7.79
N GLU A 73 -5.59 -34.61 -6.96
CA GLU A 73 -4.53 -34.47 -5.96
C GLU A 73 -3.05 -34.56 -6.37
N SER A 74 -2.34 -33.49 -5.95
CA SER A 74 -0.90 -33.36 -5.83
C SER A 74 -0.09 -33.35 -7.13
N ASP A 75 0.24 -32.14 -7.59
CA ASP A 75 1.48 -31.92 -8.34
C ASP A 75 2.02 -30.50 -8.10
N TYR A 76 2.40 -30.24 -6.85
CA TYR A 76 3.41 -29.22 -6.53
C TYR A 76 4.69 -29.92 -6.10
N ALA A 77 5.25 -30.74 -7.00
CA ALA A 77 6.61 -31.23 -6.86
C ALA A 77 7.57 -30.08 -7.20
N TYR A 78 7.96 -29.32 -6.18
CA TYR A 78 9.14 -28.46 -6.25
C TYR A 78 10.33 -29.36 -6.61
N GLY A 79 10.93 -29.10 -7.77
CA GLY A 79 12.18 -29.72 -8.18
C GLY A 79 13.25 -29.37 -7.15
N ASP A 80 13.75 -30.41 -6.49
CA ASP A 80 14.99 -30.43 -5.74
C ASP A 80 16.12 -29.99 -6.69
N ASN A 81 16.64 -28.78 -6.47
CA ASN A 81 17.93 -28.38 -6.99
C ASN A 81 18.66 -27.64 -5.87
N GLU A 82 19.80 -28.20 -5.50
CA GLU A 82 20.66 -27.79 -4.41
C GLU A 82 21.16 -26.34 -4.55
N GLU A 83 20.51 -25.39 -3.87
CA GLU A 83 21.15 -24.12 -3.49
C GLU A 83 20.87 -23.85 -2.01
N ARG A 84 21.58 -24.60 -1.16
CA ARG A 84 21.56 -24.47 0.29
C ARG A 84 22.53 -23.39 0.77
N GLU A 85 22.52 -22.22 0.13
CA GLU A 85 23.35 -21.06 0.50
C GLU A 85 22.59 -19.73 0.25
N ASN A 86 21.45 -19.48 0.92
CA ASN A 86 21.12 -18.14 1.43
C ASN A 86 19.89 -18.05 2.35
N THR A 87 19.69 -19.03 3.25
CA THR A 87 18.57 -18.93 4.21
C THR A 87 18.69 -17.70 5.10
N ASP A 88 19.92 -17.25 5.41
CA ASP A 88 20.17 -16.09 6.26
C ASP A 88 19.84 -14.76 5.57
N ALA A 89 20.16 -14.56 4.27
CA ALA A 89 19.74 -13.34 3.58
C ALA A 89 18.23 -13.35 3.24
N PHE A 90 17.61 -14.52 3.05
CA PHE A 90 16.16 -14.59 2.86
C PHE A 90 15.42 -14.21 4.15
N LEU A 91 15.88 -14.70 5.30
CA LEU A 91 15.33 -14.35 6.62
C LEU A 91 15.63 -12.89 7.02
N ASP A 92 16.84 -12.37 6.77
CA ASP A 92 17.20 -10.95 7.01
C ASP A 92 16.36 -10.00 6.13
N ASN A 93 16.07 -10.39 4.89
CA ASN A 93 15.22 -9.62 3.99
C ASN A 93 13.73 -9.68 4.43
N GLN A 94 13.27 -10.80 5.01
CA GLN A 94 11.92 -10.89 5.58
C GLN A 94 11.79 -10.11 6.90
N GLU A 95 12.81 -10.14 7.77
CA GLU A 95 12.82 -9.41 9.05
C GLU A 95 12.86 -7.89 8.84
N LYS A 96 13.64 -7.43 7.84
CA LYS A 96 13.60 -6.03 7.36
C LYS A 96 12.29 -5.69 6.65
N ALA A 97 11.72 -6.61 5.89
CA ALA A 97 10.44 -6.38 5.21
C ALA A 97 9.29 -6.19 6.20
N GLU A 98 9.35 -6.74 7.42
CA GLU A 98 8.28 -6.66 8.41
C GLU A 98 8.60 -5.80 9.65
N SER A 99 9.74 -5.12 9.69
CA SER A 99 10.14 -4.29 10.85
C SER A 99 9.15 -3.17 11.17
N PHE A 100 8.36 -2.72 10.18
CA PHE A 100 7.27 -1.76 10.38
C PHE A 100 6.20 -2.25 11.37
N ARG A 101 6.05 -3.57 11.57
CA ARG A 101 5.06 -4.15 12.50
C ARG A 101 5.32 -3.77 13.95
N THR A 102 6.54 -3.32 14.27
CA THR A 102 6.92 -2.81 15.60
C THR A 102 6.46 -1.37 15.84
N LEU A 103 6.10 -0.62 14.79
CA LEU A 103 5.70 0.78 14.91
C LEU A 103 4.31 0.89 15.58
N PRO A 104 4.18 1.60 16.72
CA PRO A 104 2.91 1.76 17.40
C PRO A 104 1.83 2.39 16.51
N VAL A 105 2.21 3.38 15.69
CA VAL A 105 1.30 4.05 14.75
C VAL A 105 0.78 3.10 13.67
N TRP A 106 1.63 2.19 13.18
CA TRP A 106 1.21 1.19 12.18
C TRP A 106 0.20 0.23 12.81
N LYS A 107 0.47 -0.27 14.01
CA LYS A 107 -0.42 -1.20 14.72
C LYS A 107 -1.80 -0.58 14.94
N VAL A 108 -1.87 0.66 15.43
CA VAL A 108 -3.15 1.38 15.60
C VAL A 108 -3.91 1.53 14.28
N ALA A 109 -3.21 1.82 13.18
CA ALA A 109 -3.82 1.92 11.86
C ALA A 109 -4.30 0.57 11.31
N TYR A 110 -3.52 -0.48 11.52
CA TYR A 110 -3.84 -1.85 11.12
C TYR A 110 -5.07 -2.38 11.87
N ASP A 111 -5.08 -2.25 13.19
CA ASP A 111 -6.19 -2.65 14.05
C ASP A 111 -7.48 -1.87 13.71
N PHE A 112 -7.35 -0.58 13.33
CA PHE A 112 -8.49 0.19 12.84
C PHE A 112 -9.04 -0.34 11.51
N GLY A 113 -8.17 -0.79 10.60
CA GLY A 113 -8.56 -1.41 9.33
C GLY A 113 -9.49 -2.61 9.54
N PHE A 114 -9.11 -3.53 10.42
CA PHE A 114 -9.95 -4.68 10.79
C PHE A 114 -11.22 -4.26 11.52
N ALA A 115 -11.16 -3.34 12.48
CA ALA A 115 -12.36 -2.85 13.17
C ALA A 115 -13.37 -2.21 12.19
N ALA A 116 -12.89 -1.51 11.16
CA ALA A 116 -13.73 -0.96 10.10
C ALA A 116 -14.31 -2.06 9.22
N HIS A 117 -13.49 -3.04 8.83
CA HIS A 117 -13.92 -4.19 8.04
C HIS A 117 -15.04 -4.99 8.75
N ASP A 118 -14.81 -5.39 9.99
CA ASP A 118 -15.77 -6.15 10.81
C ASP A 118 -17.08 -5.38 11.01
N PHE A 119 -16.99 -4.05 11.17
CA PHE A 119 -18.18 -3.19 11.24
C PHE A 119 -18.97 -3.22 9.93
N VAL A 120 -18.29 -3.15 8.79
CA VAL A 120 -18.96 -3.17 7.47
C VAL A 120 -19.62 -4.52 7.22
N GLU A 121 -18.91 -5.63 7.45
CA GLU A 121 -19.47 -6.97 7.28
C GLU A 121 -20.72 -7.19 8.14
N LYS A 122 -20.70 -6.69 9.39
CA LYS A 122 -21.80 -6.87 10.32
C LYS A 122 -23.03 -6.02 9.98
N TYR A 123 -22.84 -4.74 9.62
CA TYR A 123 -23.94 -3.78 9.51
C TYR A 123 -24.37 -3.47 8.09
N TYR A 124 -23.55 -3.82 7.09
CA TYR A 124 -23.81 -3.61 5.66
C TYR A 124 -23.57 -4.89 4.83
N PRO A 125 -24.21 -6.04 5.15
CA PRO A 125 -23.99 -7.30 4.45
C PRO A 125 -24.70 -7.40 3.08
N GLY A 126 -25.48 -6.38 2.68
CA GLY A 126 -26.29 -6.41 1.46
C GLY A 126 -25.64 -5.71 0.27
N ASP A 127 -26.31 -5.79 -0.88
CA ASP A 127 -25.79 -5.25 -2.16
C ASP A 127 -25.69 -3.72 -2.18
N TYR A 128 -26.50 -3.03 -1.38
CA TYR A 128 -26.44 -1.57 -1.28
C TYR A 128 -25.43 -1.13 -0.21
N VAL A 129 -24.33 -0.54 -0.68
CA VAL A 129 -23.29 0.03 0.19
C VAL A 129 -23.36 1.56 0.13
N PRO A 130 -23.64 2.27 1.24
CA PRO A 130 -23.66 3.72 1.27
C PRO A 130 -22.32 4.33 0.82
N PRO A 131 -22.31 5.52 0.20
CA PRO A 131 -21.06 6.18 -0.23
C PRO A 131 -20.03 6.35 0.90
N GLU A 132 -20.48 6.65 2.13
CA GLU A 132 -19.61 6.75 3.30
C GLU A 132 -18.89 5.43 3.62
N ILE A 133 -19.60 4.31 3.47
CA ILE A 133 -19.02 2.98 3.69
C ILE A 133 -18.01 2.64 2.59
N LEU A 134 -18.30 2.99 1.34
CA LEU A 134 -17.33 2.82 0.24
C LEU A 134 -16.04 3.62 0.49
N ILE A 135 -16.17 4.87 0.96
CA ILE A 135 -15.01 5.69 1.33
C ILE A 135 -14.23 5.05 2.48
N LEU A 136 -14.93 4.56 3.51
CA LEU A 136 -14.31 3.87 4.64
C LEU A 136 -13.51 2.64 4.17
N CYS A 137 -14.14 1.73 3.42
CA CYS A 137 -13.50 0.50 2.92
C CYS A 137 -12.29 0.81 2.02
N ARG A 138 -12.40 1.82 1.16
CA ARG A 138 -11.29 2.22 0.28
C ARG A 138 -10.07 2.70 1.06
N ASN A 139 -10.27 3.38 2.19
CA ASN A 139 -9.19 4.10 2.87
C ASN A 139 -8.66 3.41 4.12
N CYS A 140 -9.43 2.55 4.80
CA CYS A 140 -9.09 2.05 6.15
C CYS A 140 -7.74 1.31 6.20
N PHE A 141 -7.45 0.45 5.22
CA PHE A 141 -6.16 -0.25 5.12
C PHE A 141 -5.05 0.57 4.44
N ILE A 142 -5.39 1.60 3.67
CA ILE A 142 -4.40 2.49 3.04
C ILE A 142 -3.55 3.18 4.09
N ILE A 143 -4.13 3.51 5.26
CA ILE A 143 -3.42 4.18 6.35
C ILE A 143 -2.19 3.35 6.77
N ALA A 144 -2.41 2.07 7.11
CA ALA A 144 -1.34 1.16 7.53
C ALA A 144 -0.35 0.88 6.39
N ALA A 145 -0.85 0.69 5.16
CA ALA A 145 -0.02 0.44 3.99
C ALA A 145 0.94 1.61 3.70
N LYS A 146 0.46 2.85 3.81
CA LYS A 146 1.30 4.04 3.57
C LYS A 146 2.33 4.27 4.67
N ILE A 147 2.00 3.95 5.93
CA ILE A 147 3.00 3.96 7.02
C ILE A 147 4.10 2.92 6.76
N ALA A 148 3.72 1.70 6.36
CA ALA A 148 4.68 0.65 6.03
C ALA A 148 5.55 1.04 4.82
N GLY A 149 4.95 1.62 3.77
CA GLY A 149 5.68 2.13 2.60
C GLY A 149 6.66 3.26 2.96
N GLY A 150 6.25 4.18 3.84
CA GLY A 150 7.16 5.20 4.37
C GLY A 150 8.31 4.58 5.17
N HIS A 151 8.03 3.62 6.05
CA HIS A 151 9.06 2.89 6.79
C HIS A 151 10.07 2.20 5.86
N ALA A 152 9.58 1.52 4.82
CA ALA A 152 10.42 0.84 3.83
C ALA A 152 11.29 1.80 3.02
N MET A 153 10.86 3.06 2.84
CA MET A 153 11.66 4.11 2.20
C MET A 153 12.91 4.46 3.04
N GLY A 154 12.82 4.34 4.37
CA GLY A 154 13.93 4.57 5.29
C GLY A 154 13.83 5.87 6.10
N TYR A 155 14.93 6.19 6.79
CA TYR A 155 15.01 7.30 7.75
C TYR A 155 16.23 8.20 7.53
N ASP A 156 17.02 7.92 6.48
CA ASP A 156 18.23 8.67 6.18
C ASP A 156 17.92 10.03 5.54
N LYS A 157 18.91 10.91 5.54
CA LYS A 157 18.82 12.30 5.07
C LYS A 157 18.09 12.44 3.73
N ASP A 158 18.41 11.57 2.79
CA ASP A 158 17.97 11.70 1.39
C ASP A 158 16.53 11.19 1.17
N VAL A 159 16.00 10.41 2.11
CA VAL A 159 14.74 9.66 1.95
C VAL A 159 13.70 9.91 3.04
N LEU A 160 14.10 10.50 4.18
CA LEU A 160 13.20 10.74 5.32
C LEU A 160 11.99 11.60 4.92
N GLU A 161 12.19 12.59 4.04
CA GLU A 161 11.08 13.42 3.58
C GLU A 161 10.15 12.69 2.61
N GLY A 162 10.66 11.70 1.87
CA GLY A 162 9.85 10.74 1.12
C GLY A 162 9.01 9.84 2.03
N ASN A 163 9.59 9.38 3.14
CA ASN A 163 8.86 8.66 4.19
C ASN A 163 7.72 9.53 4.78
N ILE A 164 8.02 10.80 5.09
CA ILE A 164 7.00 11.74 5.58
C ILE A 164 5.90 11.97 4.54
N ALA A 165 6.24 12.11 3.25
CA ALA A 165 5.26 12.25 2.18
C ALA A 165 4.34 11.02 2.07
N TYR A 166 4.88 9.80 2.19
CA TYR A 166 4.08 8.58 2.32
C TYR A 166 3.13 8.63 3.52
N CYS A 167 3.64 9.00 4.69
CA CYS A 167 2.83 9.11 5.90
C CYS A 167 1.71 10.17 5.75
N LYS A 168 1.95 11.28 5.02
CA LYS A 168 0.92 12.29 4.71
C LYS A 168 -0.20 11.74 3.84
N ARG A 169 0.10 10.85 2.89
CA ARG A 169 -0.94 10.12 2.14
C ARG A 169 -1.74 9.19 3.05
N GLY A 170 -1.08 8.52 3.98
CA GLY A 170 -1.75 7.74 5.04
C GLY A 170 -2.64 8.60 5.93
N LEU A 171 -2.19 9.80 6.30
CA LEU A 171 -2.99 10.77 7.06
C LEU A 171 -4.21 11.21 6.28
N LYS A 172 -4.08 11.51 4.98
CA LYS A 172 -5.20 11.88 4.13
C LYS A 172 -6.27 10.77 4.08
N ALA A 173 -5.85 9.51 3.98
CA ALA A 173 -6.75 8.37 4.07
C ALA A 173 -7.47 8.30 5.43
N ALA A 174 -6.75 8.53 6.54
CA ALA A 174 -7.33 8.55 7.88
C ALA A 174 -8.37 9.68 8.05
N GLU A 175 -8.12 10.85 7.48
CA GLU A 175 -9.06 11.97 7.46
C GLU A 175 -10.31 11.64 6.65
N ASN A 176 -10.16 11.01 5.48
CA ASN A 176 -11.28 10.56 4.66
C ASN A 176 -12.16 9.54 5.42
N CYS A 177 -11.56 8.59 6.15
CA CYS A 177 -12.31 7.65 7.00
C CYS A 177 -13.08 8.38 8.11
N LEU A 178 -12.43 9.31 8.81
CA LEU A 178 -13.05 10.06 9.91
C LEU A 178 -14.24 10.88 9.41
N GLU A 179 -14.06 11.58 8.28
CA GLU A 179 -15.12 12.36 7.65
C GLU A 179 -16.28 11.48 7.15
N ALA A 180 -15.98 10.30 6.59
CA ALA A 180 -17.04 9.37 6.18
C ALA A 180 -17.87 8.89 7.37
N LEU A 181 -17.23 8.53 8.49
CA LEU A 181 -17.92 8.14 9.72
C LEU A 181 -18.70 9.30 10.36
N GLU A 182 -18.16 10.52 10.28
CA GLU A 182 -18.85 11.76 10.66
C GLU A 182 -20.15 11.97 9.87
N ARG A 183 -20.08 11.85 8.54
CA ARG A 183 -21.25 11.98 7.67
C ARG A 183 -22.26 10.86 7.94
N LEU A 184 -21.76 9.65 8.16
CA LEU A 184 -22.61 8.49 8.45
C LEU A 184 -23.41 8.72 9.74
N ARG A 185 -22.76 9.14 10.84
CA ARG A 185 -23.44 9.37 12.13
C ARG A 185 -24.48 10.50 12.11
N ILE A 186 -24.39 11.41 11.14
CA ILE A 186 -25.40 12.46 10.92
C ILE A 186 -26.61 11.89 10.15
N LYS A 187 -26.37 11.00 9.18
CA LYS A 187 -27.40 10.41 8.33
C LYS A 187 -28.21 9.30 9.00
N ILE A 188 -27.57 8.52 9.87
CA ILE A 188 -28.20 7.42 10.59
C ILE A 188 -28.17 7.66 12.09
N LYS A 189 -29.12 7.07 12.82
CA LYS A 189 -29.09 7.11 14.29
C LYS A 189 -27.78 6.51 14.78
N ALA A 190 -27.00 7.30 15.53
CA ALA A 190 -25.72 6.86 16.06
C ALA A 190 -25.89 5.64 16.98
N THR A 191 -25.30 4.52 16.60
CA THR A 191 -25.23 3.30 17.41
C THR A 191 -23.97 3.33 18.29
N PRO A 192 -23.94 2.59 19.42
CA PRO A 192 -22.73 2.47 20.23
C PRO A 192 -21.52 1.97 19.43
N GLU A 193 -21.72 1.07 18.48
CA GLU A 193 -20.66 0.53 17.62
C GLU A 193 -20.13 1.58 16.64
N LEU A 194 -21.02 2.37 16.02
CA LEU A 194 -20.60 3.48 15.15
C LEU A 194 -19.81 4.53 15.93
N LEU A 195 -20.24 4.87 17.14
CA LEU A 195 -19.52 5.83 17.99
C LEU A 195 -18.16 5.30 18.44
N LYS A 196 -18.06 4.00 18.75
CA LYS A 196 -16.77 3.34 19.05
C LYS A 196 -15.84 3.39 17.84
N LEU A 197 -16.34 3.05 16.65
CA LEU A 197 -15.55 3.07 15.42
C LEU A 197 -15.11 4.49 15.06
N TYR A 198 -15.98 5.48 15.18
CA TYR A 198 -15.65 6.89 15.02
C TYR A 198 -14.53 7.32 15.98
N GLY A 199 -14.66 6.98 17.27
CA GLY A 199 -13.64 7.26 18.27
C GLY A 199 -12.30 6.58 17.94
N PHE A 200 -12.33 5.36 17.38
CA PHE A 200 -11.13 4.68 16.91
C PHE A 200 -10.50 5.41 15.72
N SER A 201 -11.28 5.75 14.68
CA SER A 201 -10.81 6.53 13.53
C SER A 201 -10.15 7.85 13.93
N LEU A 202 -10.74 8.56 14.90
CA LEU A 202 -10.17 9.80 15.46
C LEU A 202 -8.80 9.55 16.11
N ARG A 203 -8.66 8.50 16.93
CA ARG A 203 -7.38 8.13 17.55
C ARG A 203 -6.35 7.75 16.50
N THR A 204 -6.74 6.96 15.50
CA THR A 204 -5.85 6.56 14.40
C THR A 204 -5.33 7.78 13.66
N ARG A 205 -6.21 8.70 13.24
CA ARG A 205 -5.81 9.95 12.57
C ARG A 205 -4.83 10.77 13.41
N ASN A 206 -5.06 10.89 14.72
CA ASN A 206 -4.17 11.61 15.62
C ASN A 206 -2.80 10.94 15.75
N ALA A 207 -2.78 9.61 15.89
CA ALA A 207 -1.53 8.84 15.96
C ALA A 207 -0.68 9.03 14.69
N VAL A 208 -1.29 9.08 13.50
CA VAL A 208 -0.56 9.37 12.25
C VAL A 208 0.00 10.80 12.24
N ARG A 209 -0.76 11.79 12.73
CA ARG A 209 -0.26 13.17 12.84
C ARG A 209 0.93 13.29 13.79
N GLU A 210 0.84 12.66 14.96
CA GLU A 210 1.92 12.63 15.94
C GLU A 210 3.17 11.97 15.36
N TRP A 211 3.00 10.86 14.66
CA TRP A 211 4.10 10.20 13.97
C TRP A 211 4.79 11.08 12.94
N ILE A 212 4.04 11.80 12.09
CA ILE A 212 4.61 12.75 11.12
C ILE A 212 5.40 13.85 11.83
N ILE A 213 4.90 14.36 12.96
CA ILE A 213 5.62 15.36 13.77
C ILE A 213 6.93 14.77 14.29
N ASP A 214 6.92 13.54 14.77
CA ASP A 214 8.11 12.85 15.28
C ASP A 214 9.13 12.55 14.18
N LEU A 215 8.70 12.25 12.95
CA LEU A 215 9.60 12.14 11.80
C LEU A 215 10.25 13.48 11.48
N ARG A 216 9.47 14.56 11.39
CA ARG A 216 9.98 15.91 11.11
C ARG A 216 10.98 16.41 12.14
N ARG A 217 10.82 16.02 13.42
CA ARG A 217 11.79 16.33 14.48
C ARG A 217 13.17 15.71 14.27
N ARG A 218 13.29 14.70 13.40
CA ARG A 218 14.57 14.07 13.06
C ARG A 218 15.31 14.81 11.94
N ILE A 219 14.67 15.76 11.26
CA ILE A 219 15.30 16.61 10.26
C ILE A 219 16.15 17.64 11.01
N TRP A 220 17.47 17.54 10.85
CA TRP A 220 18.45 18.45 11.46
C TRP A 220 19.27 19.24 10.42
N TRP A 221 19.14 18.88 9.14
CA TRP A 221 19.91 19.44 8.02
C TRP A 221 19.24 20.64 7.34
N ARG A 222 18.21 21.21 7.97
CA ARG A 222 17.50 22.39 7.50
C ARG A 222 17.73 23.58 8.42
#